data_AF-A0A4W3H3G4-F1
#
_entry.id   AF-A0A4W3H3G4-F1
#
_cell.length_a   1.000
_cell.length_b   1.000
_cell.length_c   1.000
_cell.angle_alpha   90.00
_cell.angle_beta   90.00
_cell.angle_gamma   90.00
#
_symmetry.space_group_name_H-M   'P 1'
#
loop_
_entity.id
_entity.type
_entity.pdbx_description
1 polymer ?
#
loop_
_entity_poly.entity_id
_entity_poly.type
_entity_poly.pdbx_seq_one_letter_code
_entity_poly.pdbx_strand_id
1 'polypeptide(L)'
;MAPEALFDRIYTHQSDVWSFGVLLWEIFTLGGSPYPGIPVEELFKLLKEGHRMDKPSSCTNELYMTMRDCWHVMPSQRPTFKQLVEDLDRILAMTVNQEYLDLSVTLDQYSPSFPDTRSSTCSSGEDSVFSHDPLPEEPCLPKYPGQMNGALKRKH
;
A
#
# COMPACT_ATOMS: atom_id res chain seq x y z
N MET A 1 -3.60 3.12 -16.48
CA MET A 1 -4.01 2.36 -17.68
C MET A 1 -2.96 2.49 -18.77
N ALA A 2 -2.83 1.48 -19.65
CA ALA A 2 -1.94 1.52 -20.81
C ALA A 2 -2.41 2.52 -21.89
N PRO A 3 -1.50 3.11 -22.69
CA PRO A 3 -1.86 4.04 -23.77
C PRO A 3 -2.88 3.47 -24.77
N GLU A 4 -2.69 2.26 -25.27
CA GLU A 4 -3.60 1.62 -26.23
C GLU A 4 -4.98 1.33 -25.64
N ALA A 5 -5.06 1.07 -24.33
CA ALA A 5 -6.32 0.89 -23.62
C ALA A 5 -7.06 2.23 -23.43
N LEU A 6 -6.31 3.32 -23.23
CA LEU A 6 -6.86 4.67 -23.08
C LEU A 6 -7.33 5.27 -24.41
N PHE A 7 -6.54 5.12 -25.48
CA PHE A 7 -6.82 5.78 -26.76
C PHE A 7 -7.66 4.93 -27.70
N ASP A 8 -7.36 3.64 -27.79
CA ASP A 8 -7.90 2.74 -28.81
C ASP A 8 -8.86 1.69 -28.22
N ARG A 9 -9.05 1.71 -26.89
CA ARG A 9 -9.84 0.72 -26.12
C ARG A 9 -9.38 -0.72 -26.36
N ILE A 10 -8.08 -0.91 -26.55
CA ILE A 10 -7.46 -2.22 -26.73
C ILE A 10 -7.07 -2.75 -25.35
N TYR A 11 -7.72 -3.84 -24.93
CA TYR A 11 -7.44 -4.51 -23.65
C TYR A 11 -6.89 -5.90 -23.91
N THR A 12 -5.70 -6.16 -23.36
CA THR A 12 -4.96 -7.42 -23.50
C THR A 12 -4.19 -7.71 -22.23
N HIS A 13 -3.60 -8.89 -22.11
CA HIS A 13 -2.64 -9.15 -21.03
C HIS A 13 -1.50 -8.12 -20.97
N GLN A 14 -1.09 -7.57 -22.12
CA GLN A 14 -0.03 -6.55 -22.14
C GLN A 14 -0.50 -5.19 -21.61
N SER A 15 -1.79 -4.85 -21.72
CA SER A 15 -2.32 -3.65 -21.04
C SER A 15 -2.44 -3.85 -19.53
N ASP A 16 -2.63 -5.10 -19.08
CA ASP A 16 -2.60 -5.44 -17.66
C ASP A 16 -1.16 -5.38 -17.12
N VAL A 17 -0.18 -5.84 -17.89
CA VAL A 17 1.26 -5.70 -17.55
C VAL A 17 1.66 -4.24 -17.32
N TRP A 18 1.17 -3.31 -18.16
CA TRP A 18 1.38 -1.88 -17.91
C TRP A 18 0.84 -1.45 -16.55
N SER A 19 -0.39 -1.85 -16.25
CA SER A 19 -1.06 -1.51 -14.99
C SER A 19 -0.37 -2.17 -13.80
N PHE A 20 0.20 -3.36 -13.97
CA PHE A 20 1.08 -3.98 -12.98
C PHE A 20 2.35 -3.17 -12.72
N GLY A 21 2.96 -2.57 -13.76
CA GLY A 21 4.07 -1.62 -13.57
C GLY A 21 3.67 -0.41 -12.71
N VAL A 22 2.45 0.13 -12.92
CA VAL A 22 1.89 1.20 -12.06
C VAL A 22 1.69 0.71 -10.63
N LEU A 23 1.14 -0.49 -10.44
CA LEU A 23 0.97 -1.11 -9.13
C LEU A 23 2.31 -1.30 -8.40
N LEU A 24 3.34 -1.76 -9.09
CA LEU A 24 4.68 -1.86 -8.51
C LEU A 24 5.17 -0.47 -8.04
N TRP A 25 4.96 0.58 -8.84
CA TRP A 25 5.32 1.93 -8.43
C TRP A 25 4.54 2.39 -7.18
N GLU A 26 3.24 2.08 -7.10
CA GLU A 26 2.40 2.37 -5.92
C GLU A 26 2.92 1.63 -4.68
N ILE A 27 3.27 0.35 -4.79
CA ILE A 27 3.84 -0.43 -3.68
C ILE A 27 5.13 0.22 -3.16
N PHE A 28 6.04 0.61 -4.06
CA PHE A 28 7.34 1.17 -3.68
C PHE A 28 7.28 2.65 -3.27
N THR A 29 6.15 3.31 -3.48
CA THR A 29 5.85 4.63 -2.91
C THR A 29 4.96 4.55 -1.68
N LEU A 30 4.64 3.34 -1.20
CA LEU A 30 3.78 3.07 -0.05
C LEU A 30 2.36 3.67 -0.23
N GLY A 31 1.80 3.53 -1.43
CA GLY A 31 0.47 4.03 -1.79
C GLY A 31 0.47 5.46 -2.36
N GLY A 32 1.59 5.90 -2.91
CA GLY A 32 1.67 7.19 -3.58
C GLY A 32 0.69 7.29 -4.76
N SER A 33 0.19 8.50 -5.04
CA SER A 33 -0.70 8.73 -6.18
C SER A 33 0.12 8.73 -7.49
N PRO A 34 -0.18 7.87 -8.48
CA PRO A 34 0.53 7.85 -9.75
C PRO A 34 0.41 9.18 -10.50
N TYR A 35 1.52 9.64 -11.09
CA TYR A 35 1.61 10.95 -11.77
C TYR A 35 1.09 12.12 -10.90
N PRO A 36 1.70 12.35 -9.72
CA PRO A 36 1.18 13.30 -8.74
C PRO A 36 1.16 14.73 -9.30
N GLY A 37 0.03 15.41 -9.12
CA GLY A 37 -0.16 16.80 -9.57
C GLY A 37 -0.39 16.98 -11.08
N ILE A 38 -0.43 15.89 -11.86
CA ILE A 38 -0.71 15.93 -13.30
C ILE A 38 -2.21 15.69 -13.51
N PRO A 39 -2.95 16.64 -14.11
CA PRO A 39 -4.36 16.43 -14.45
C PRO A 39 -4.50 15.37 -15.56
N VAL A 40 -5.61 14.66 -15.58
CA VAL A 40 -5.86 13.53 -16.49
C VAL A 40 -5.75 13.97 -17.96
N GLU A 41 -6.20 15.18 -18.26
CA GLU A 41 -6.18 15.77 -19.61
C GLU A 41 -4.74 15.94 -20.14
N GLU A 42 -3.79 16.28 -19.27
CA GLU A 42 -2.38 16.45 -19.62
C GLU A 42 -1.62 15.13 -19.64
N LEU A 43 -2.01 14.18 -18.79
CA LEU A 43 -1.40 12.86 -18.69
C LEU A 43 -1.33 12.15 -20.05
N PHE A 44 -2.38 12.27 -20.85
CA PHE A 44 -2.43 11.69 -22.20
C PHE A 44 -1.29 12.16 -23.10
N LYS A 45 -1.00 13.47 -23.07
CA LYS A 45 0.06 14.08 -23.88
C LYS A 45 1.43 13.62 -23.38
N LEU A 46 1.64 13.65 -22.08
CA LEU A 46 2.89 13.21 -21.45
C LEU A 46 3.22 11.75 -21.76
N LEU A 47 2.22 10.86 -21.69
CA LEU A 47 2.43 9.44 -22.01
C LEU A 47 2.87 9.22 -23.46
N LYS A 48 2.31 9.98 -24.40
CA LYS A 48 2.69 9.97 -25.83
C LYS A 48 4.09 10.52 -26.07
N GLU A 49 4.50 11.52 -25.31
CA GLU A 49 5.85 12.09 -25.33
C GLU A 49 6.91 11.16 -24.68
N GLY A 50 6.47 10.03 -24.11
CA GLY A 50 7.35 9.05 -23.51
C GLY A 50 7.68 9.32 -22.04
N HIS A 51 7.02 10.29 -21.41
CA HIS A 51 7.17 10.54 -19.98
C HIS A 51 6.72 9.31 -19.17
N ARG A 52 7.47 8.99 -18.12
CA ARG A 52 7.23 7.90 -17.17
C ARG A 52 7.55 8.38 -15.78
N MET A 53 6.92 7.80 -14.76
CA MET A 53 7.19 8.14 -13.37
C MET A 53 8.65 7.86 -12.99
N ASP A 54 9.19 8.70 -12.11
CA ASP A 54 10.54 8.56 -11.59
C ASP A 54 10.67 7.33 -10.68
N LYS A 55 11.91 6.89 -10.47
CA LYS A 55 12.23 5.79 -9.57
C LYS A 55 11.90 6.18 -8.11
N PRO A 56 11.09 5.39 -7.38
CA PRO A 56 10.88 5.61 -5.95
C PRO A 56 12.19 5.53 -5.15
N SER A 57 12.25 6.22 -4.01
CA SER A 57 13.46 6.32 -3.18
C SER A 57 13.91 4.97 -2.63
N SER A 58 12.98 4.16 -2.10
CA SER A 58 13.21 2.82 -1.56
C SER A 58 13.27 1.71 -2.63
N CYS A 59 13.13 2.05 -3.91
CA CYS A 59 13.12 1.09 -5.00
C CYS A 59 14.54 0.84 -5.54
N THR A 60 14.91 -0.43 -5.72
CA THR A 60 16.17 -0.80 -6.37
C THR A 60 16.13 -0.48 -7.86
N ASN A 61 17.30 -0.31 -8.48
CA ASN A 61 17.36 -0.05 -9.92
C ASN A 61 16.82 -1.22 -10.74
N GLU A 62 17.08 -2.46 -10.32
CA GLU A 62 16.61 -3.65 -11.03
C GLU A 62 15.07 -3.69 -11.11
N LEU A 63 14.40 -3.47 -9.98
CA LEU A 63 12.95 -3.44 -9.95
C LEU A 63 12.37 -2.24 -10.72
N TYR A 64 13.04 -1.08 -10.68
CA TYR A 64 12.63 0.04 -11.51
C TYR A 64 12.75 -0.27 -13.00
N MET A 65 13.79 -1.00 -13.43
CA MET A 65 13.88 -1.45 -14.82
C MET A 65 12.73 -2.38 -15.19
N THR A 66 12.32 -3.29 -14.28
CA THR A 66 11.09 -4.09 -14.48
C THR A 66 9.85 -3.21 -14.67
N MET A 67 9.68 -2.14 -13.87
CA MET A 67 8.58 -1.18 -14.06
C MET A 67 8.67 -0.48 -15.44
N ARG A 68 9.89 -0.09 -15.86
CA ARG A 68 10.14 0.55 -17.16
C ARG A 68 9.81 -0.37 -18.32
N ASP A 69 10.13 -1.65 -18.22
CA ASP A 69 9.81 -2.66 -19.23
C ASP A 69 8.29 -2.88 -19.32
N CYS A 70 7.58 -2.89 -18.19
CA CYS A 70 6.11 -2.88 -18.17
C CYS A 70 5.52 -1.66 -18.88
N TRP A 71 6.21 -0.52 -18.88
CA TRP A 71 5.75 0.72 -19.53
C TRP A 71 6.34 0.96 -20.92
N HIS A 72 6.83 -0.10 -21.56
CA HIS A 72 7.29 -0.01 -22.94
C HIS A 72 6.14 0.43 -23.87
N VAL A 73 6.46 1.33 -24.82
CA VAL A 73 5.48 1.91 -25.75
C VAL A 73 4.81 0.81 -26.60
N MET A 74 5.62 -0.08 -27.18
CA MET A 74 5.14 -1.25 -27.91
C MET A 74 4.67 -2.33 -26.93
N PRO A 75 3.38 -2.76 -26.95
CA PRO A 75 2.87 -3.77 -26.03
C PRO A 75 3.59 -5.12 -26.15
N SER A 76 4.03 -5.50 -27.36
CA SER A 76 4.76 -6.74 -27.62
C SER A 76 6.17 -6.81 -27.03
N GLN A 77 6.73 -5.67 -26.61
CA GLN A 77 8.05 -5.59 -25.97
C GLN A 77 7.94 -5.55 -24.44
N ARG A 78 6.72 -5.45 -23.90
CA ARG A 78 6.51 -5.58 -22.45
C ARG A 78 6.69 -7.05 -22.05
N PRO A 79 7.22 -7.33 -20.86
CA PRO A 79 7.34 -8.70 -20.38
C PRO A 79 5.96 -9.34 -20.24
N THR A 80 5.91 -10.66 -20.32
CA THR A 80 4.73 -11.43 -19.92
C THR A 80 4.70 -11.56 -18.40
N PHE A 81 3.53 -11.85 -17.82
CA PHE A 81 3.46 -12.17 -16.39
C PHE A 81 4.33 -13.35 -15.98
N LYS A 82 4.52 -14.34 -16.87
CA LYS A 82 5.45 -15.45 -16.61
C LYS A 82 6.88 -14.95 -16.41
N GLN A 83 7.36 -14.06 -17.27
CA GLN A 83 8.68 -13.45 -17.14
C GLN A 83 8.76 -12.58 -15.88
N LEU A 84 7.72 -11.81 -15.58
CA LEU A 84 7.67 -11.00 -14.36
C LEU A 84 7.78 -11.84 -13.08
N VAL A 85 7.13 -13.01 -13.03
CA VAL A 85 7.27 -13.95 -11.91
C VAL A 85 8.72 -14.44 -11.80
N GLU A 86 9.31 -14.91 -12.90
CA GLU A 86 10.69 -15.39 -12.93
C GLU A 86 11.71 -14.30 -12.52
N ASP A 87 11.45 -13.05 -12.91
CA ASP A 87 12.28 -11.89 -12.58
C ASP A 87 12.14 -11.49 -11.11
N LEU A 88 10.91 -11.42 -10.60
CA LEU A 88 10.65 -11.09 -9.21
C LEU A 88 11.16 -12.17 -8.25
N ASP A 89 11.06 -13.44 -8.60
CA ASP A 89 11.62 -14.54 -7.81
C ASP A 89 13.15 -14.42 -7.68
N ARG A 90 13.83 -14.04 -8.77
CA ARG A 90 15.27 -13.81 -8.77
C ARG A 90 15.66 -12.61 -7.93
N ILE A 91 14.94 -11.48 -8.08
CA ILE A 91 15.15 -10.28 -7.27
C ILE A 91 14.97 -10.62 -5.79
N LEU A 92 13.87 -11.32 -5.45
CA LEU A 92 13.56 -11.73 -4.08
C LEU A 92 14.70 -12.57 -3.50
N ALA A 93 15.19 -13.57 -4.23
CA ALA A 93 16.30 -14.44 -3.82
C ALA A 93 17.60 -13.65 -3.54
N MET A 94 17.85 -12.56 -4.26
CA MET A 94 19.00 -11.69 -4.03
C MET A 94 18.82 -10.74 -2.83
N THR A 95 17.58 -10.41 -2.48
CA THR A 95 17.24 -9.46 -1.42
C THR A 95 16.85 -10.08 -0.07
N VAL A 96 16.82 -11.41 0.05
CA VAL A 96 16.33 -12.13 1.27
C VAL A 96 16.99 -11.67 2.58
N ASN A 97 18.24 -11.22 2.53
CA ASN A 97 18.99 -10.79 3.72
C ASN A 97 18.94 -9.27 3.97
N GLN A 98 18.13 -8.52 3.21
CA GLN A 98 17.92 -7.09 3.44
C GLN A 98 16.95 -6.88 4.60
N GLU A 99 17.16 -5.81 5.38
CA GLU A 99 16.22 -5.43 6.42
C GLU A 99 14.89 -4.99 5.81
N TYR A 100 13.79 -5.37 6.46
CA TYR A 100 12.46 -4.90 6.08
C TYR A 100 12.35 -3.39 6.31
N LEU A 101 11.55 -2.74 5.46
CA LEU A 101 11.21 -1.33 5.64
C LEU A 101 10.46 -1.14 6.97
N ASP A 102 10.94 -0.22 7.80
CA ASP A 102 10.22 0.18 9.01
C ASP A 102 9.16 1.23 8.67
N LEU A 103 7.91 0.77 8.61
CA LEU A 103 6.75 1.62 8.33
C LEU A 103 6.35 2.50 9.52
N SER A 104 6.78 2.16 10.74
CA SER A 104 6.43 2.94 11.92
C SER A 104 7.02 4.35 11.90
N VAL A 105 8.19 4.51 11.28
CA VAL A 105 8.88 5.81 11.14
C VAL A 105 8.27 6.69 10.05
N THR A 106 7.59 6.10 9.05
CA THR A 106 7.08 6.83 7.87
C THR A 106 5.62 7.23 8.00
N LEU A 107 4.80 6.49 8.74
CA LEU A 107 3.36 6.77 8.90
C LEU A 107 3.05 8.08 9.65
N ASP A 108 3.97 8.58 10.50
CA ASP A 108 3.79 9.86 11.20
C ASP A 108 3.65 11.06 10.24
N GLN A 109 4.14 10.95 9.00
CA GLN A 109 4.04 12.01 7.99
C GLN A 109 2.70 11.99 7.22
N TYR A 110 1.93 10.91 7.33
CA TYR A 110 0.68 10.72 6.58
C TYR A 110 -0.57 10.74 7.47
N SER A 111 -0.41 10.96 8.79
CA SER A 111 -1.55 11.13 9.71
C SER A 111 -2.27 12.44 9.39
N PRO A 112 -3.51 12.42 8.88
CA PRO A 112 -4.26 13.64 8.67
C PRO A 112 -4.67 14.13 10.05
N SER A 113 -4.10 15.26 10.48
CA SER A 113 -4.61 15.99 11.64
C SER A 113 -6.00 16.54 11.26
N PHE A 114 -7.04 15.76 11.53
CA PHE A 114 -8.42 16.22 11.41
C PHE A 114 -8.72 17.15 12.60
N PRO A 115 -9.11 18.42 12.38
CA PRO A 115 -9.71 19.21 13.45
C PRO A 115 -11.10 18.66 13.76
N ASP A 116 -11.32 18.31 15.03
CA ASP A 116 -12.61 17.88 15.58
C ASP A 116 -13.73 18.83 15.18
N THR A 117 -14.59 18.41 14.26
CA THR A 117 -15.89 19.05 14.06
C THR A 117 -16.96 18.03 14.40
N ARG A 118 -17.55 18.24 15.58
CA ARG A 118 -18.66 17.47 16.12
C ARG A 118 -19.85 17.51 15.15
N SER A 119 -20.56 16.39 15.12
CA SER A 119 -21.95 16.19 14.68
C SER A 119 -22.27 16.33 13.18
N SER A 120 -22.38 15.18 12.52
CA SER A 120 -23.42 14.92 11.52
C SER A 120 -23.69 13.42 11.46
N THR A 121 -24.84 13.02 12.00
CA THR A 121 -25.38 11.66 11.94
C THR A 121 -25.99 11.41 10.56
N CYS A 122 -25.49 10.42 9.84
CA CYS A 122 -26.24 9.72 8.79
C CYS A 122 -25.98 8.21 8.95
N SER A 123 -27.01 7.46 9.35
CA SER A 123 -27.00 6.01 9.41
C SER A 123 -26.98 5.42 8.00
N SER A 124 -26.09 4.47 7.75
CA SER A 124 -26.16 3.52 6.62
C SER A 124 -25.26 2.32 6.92
N GLY A 125 -25.89 1.16 7.14
CA GLY A 125 -25.36 -0.17 6.81
C GLY A 125 -24.20 -0.69 7.65
N GLU A 126 -24.51 -1.59 8.58
CA GLU A 126 -23.56 -2.58 9.10
C GLU A 126 -23.22 -3.60 8.01
N ASP A 127 -22.07 -3.46 7.36
CA ASP A 127 -21.49 -4.57 6.60
C ASP A 127 -19.97 -4.53 6.78
N SER A 128 -19.53 -5.01 7.96
CA SER A 128 -18.11 -5.20 8.28
C SER A 128 -17.88 -6.67 8.57
N VAL A 129 -17.17 -7.34 7.66
CA VAL A 129 -16.81 -8.77 7.69
C VAL A 129 -15.69 -9.08 8.70
N PHE A 130 -15.30 -8.11 9.53
CA PHE A 130 -14.34 -8.27 10.61
C PHE A 130 -15.01 -8.01 11.96
N SER A 131 -15.84 -8.95 12.41
CA SER A 131 -16.22 -9.04 13.81
C SER A 131 -15.09 -9.75 14.56
N HIS A 132 -14.45 -9.06 15.50
CA HIS A 132 -13.62 -9.71 16.51
C HIS A 132 -14.51 -10.61 17.36
N ASP A 133 -14.22 -11.92 17.37
CA ASP A 133 -14.82 -12.89 18.28
C ASP A 133 -14.62 -12.46 19.75
N PRO A 134 -15.67 -12.44 20.58
CA PRO A 134 -15.51 -12.26 22.02
C PRO A 134 -14.96 -13.54 22.67
N LEU A 135 -13.93 -13.38 23.50
CA LEU A 135 -13.34 -14.42 24.35
C LEU A 135 -14.40 -15.07 25.26
N PRO A 136 -14.28 -16.38 25.59
CA PRO A 136 -15.22 -17.06 26.48
C PRO A 136 -15.19 -16.48 27.90
N GLU A 137 -16.37 -16.33 28.49
CA GLU A 137 -16.61 -15.81 29.84
C GLU A 137 -15.77 -16.53 30.92
N GLU A 138 -15.07 -15.75 31.75
CA GLU A 138 -14.54 -16.21 33.04
C GLU A 138 -15.70 -16.50 34.01
N PRO A 139 -15.74 -17.66 34.69
CA PRO A 139 -16.82 -18.00 35.60
C PRO A 139 -16.75 -17.19 36.91
N CYS A 140 -17.89 -16.62 37.28
CA CYS A 140 -18.12 -15.81 38.48
C CYS A 140 -17.63 -16.46 39.78
N LEU A 141 -16.73 -15.80 40.52
CA LEU A 141 -16.44 -16.11 41.93
C LEU A 141 -16.99 -15.00 42.86
N PRO A 142 -17.57 -15.38 44.03
CA PRO A 142 -18.34 -14.48 44.88
C PRO A 142 -17.49 -13.52 45.73
N LYS A 143 -18.00 -12.29 45.92
CA LYS A 143 -17.44 -11.24 46.78
C LYS A 143 -17.75 -11.48 48.27
N TYR A 144 -16.75 -11.27 49.14
CA TYR A 144 -16.89 -10.97 50.58
C TYR A 144 -15.71 -10.06 51.03
N PRO A 145 -15.80 -9.32 52.16
CA PRO A 145 -15.61 -7.87 52.14
C PRO A 145 -14.47 -7.38 53.05
N GLY A 146 -13.90 -6.23 52.67
CA GLY A 146 -13.36 -5.21 53.58
C GLY A 146 -12.02 -5.47 54.25
N GLN A 147 -11.04 -4.59 53.98
CA GLN A 147 -10.36 -3.85 55.05
C GLN A 147 -9.54 -2.68 54.52
N MET A 148 -9.37 -1.72 55.42
CA MET A 148 -9.05 -0.31 55.24
C MET A 148 -7.58 -0.03 54.92
N ASN A 149 -7.35 1.15 54.33
CA ASN A 149 -6.08 1.88 54.28
C ASN A 149 -5.34 1.88 55.63
N GLY A 150 -4.02 1.70 55.62
CA GLY A 150 -3.18 1.87 56.81
C GLY A 150 -1.69 1.83 56.52
N ALA A 151 -1.02 2.95 56.76
CA ALA A 151 0.38 3.23 56.50
C ALA A 151 1.41 2.45 57.35
N LEU A 152 2.68 2.60 56.93
CA LEU A 152 3.86 2.92 57.77
C LEU A 152 4.88 1.82 58.17
N LYS A 153 6.14 2.08 57.73
CA LYS A 153 7.45 1.96 58.42
C LYS A 153 8.20 0.61 58.58
N ARG A 154 9.38 0.60 57.93
CA ARG A 154 10.77 0.40 58.43
C ARG A 154 11.20 -0.89 59.16
N LYS A 155 12.32 -1.43 58.62
CA LYS A 155 13.55 -1.98 59.26
C LYS A 155 13.39 -3.13 60.28
N HIS A 156 14.01 -4.27 59.99
CA HIS A 156 15.40 -4.57 60.40
C HIS A 156 16.00 -5.69 59.56
#